data_AF-A0A926UXP3-F1
#
_entry.id   AF-A0A926UXP3-F1
#
_cell.length_a   1.000
_cell.length_b   1.000
_cell.length_c   1.000
_cell.angle_alpha   90.00
_cell.angle_beta   90.00
_cell.angle_gamma   90.00
#
_symmetry.space_group_name_H-M   'P 1'
#
loop_
_entity.id
_entity.type
_entity.pdbx_description
1 polymer ?
#
loop_
_entity_poly.entity_id
_entity_poly.type
_entity_poly.pdbx_seq_one_letter_code
_entity_poly.pdbx_strand_id
1 'polypeptide(L)'
;MTDFAHILSYLCIFSGIFFWFWGTSALVTRRSVLFKLHSLSVSDTLGSIAIIFGLVLLRPKELPLLILAIISLALWNTMLCYVLAYCSSSTTRKR
;
A
#
# COMPACT_ATOMS: atom_id res chain seq x y z
N MET A 1 -27.47 -1.12 -14.80
CA MET A 1 -26.76 -0.17 -13.89
C MET A 1 -25.64 -0.84 -13.10
N THR A 2 -25.69 -2.15 -12.88
CA THR A 2 -24.65 -2.93 -12.18
C THR A 2 -23.40 -3.19 -13.05
N ASP A 3 -23.53 -3.38 -14.36
CA ASP A 3 -22.40 -3.72 -15.25
C ASP A 3 -21.30 -2.65 -15.26
N PHE A 4 -21.68 -1.37 -15.27
CA PHE A 4 -20.72 -0.27 -15.21
C PHE A 4 -19.95 -0.25 -13.89
N ALA A 5 -20.63 -0.53 -12.77
CA ALA A 5 -20.00 -0.64 -11.46
C ALA A 5 -19.02 -1.83 -11.40
N HIS A 6 -19.36 -2.96 -12.01
CA HIS A 6 -18.45 -4.10 -12.13
C HIS A 6 -17.19 -3.75 -12.92
N ILE A 7 -17.32 -3.11 -14.09
CA ILE A 7 -16.18 -2.68 -14.92
C ILE A 7 -15.27 -1.72 -14.13
N LEU A 8 -15.86 -0.73 -13.45
CA LEU A 8 -15.09 0.23 -12.66
C LEU A 8 -14.40 -0.43 -11.46
N SER A 9 -15.06 -1.37 -10.77
CA SER A 9 -14.44 -2.19 -9.72
C SER A 9 -13.24 -2.97 -10.22
N TYR A 10 -13.39 -3.68 -11.34
CA TYR A 10 -12.30 -4.49 -11.90
C TYR A 10 -11.13 -3.61 -12.33
N LEU A 11 -11.38 -2.42 -12.89
CA LEU A 11 -10.33 -1.45 -13.20
C LEU A 11 -9.61 -0.93 -11.95
N CYS A 12 -10.34 -0.66 -10.85
CA CYS A 12 -9.76 -0.21 -9.58
C CYS A 12 -8.89 -1.30 -8.92
N ILE A 13 -9.33 -2.55 -9.00
CA ILE A 13 -8.55 -3.71 -8.51
C ILE A 13 -7.30 -3.88 -9.36
N PHE A 14 -7.44 -3.82 -10.69
CA PHE A 14 -6.31 -3.94 -11.62
C PHE A 14 -5.28 -2.82 -11.43
N SER A 15 -5.72 -1.57 -11.26
CA SER A 15 -4.81 -0.45 -10.98
C SER A 15 -4.12 -0.58 -9.63
N GLY A 16 -4.81 -1.10 -8.60
CA GLY A 16 -4.19 -1.38 -7.30
C GLY A 16 -3.09 -2.45 -7.38
N ILE A 17 -3.30 -3.51 -8.17
CA ILE A 17 -2.28 -4.53 -8.44
C ILE A 17 -1.10 -3.94 -9.21
N PHE A 18 -1.36 -3.06 -10.18
CA PHE A 18 -0.30 -2.35 -10.91
C PHE A 18 0.55 -1.49 -9.97
N PHE A 19 -0.09 -0.78 -9.03
CA PHE A 19 0.63 -0.01 -8.02
C PHE A 19 1.49 -0.89 -7.12
N TRP A 20 1.02 -2.07 -6.73
CA TRP A 20 1.81 -3.04 -5.97
C TRP A 20 3.06 -3.52 -6.72
N PHE A 21 2.93 -3.78 -8.02
CA PHE A 21 4.07 -4.12 -8.88
C PHE A 21 5.07 -2.96 -9.00
N TRP A 22 4.58 -1.73 -9.12
CA TRP A 22 5.42 -0.53 -9.14
C TRP A 22 6.23 -0.35 -7.86
N GLY A 23 5.62 -0.53 -6.69
CA GLY A 23 6.32 -0.48 -5.39
C GLY A 23 7.41 -1.54 -5.25
N THR A 24 7.15 -2.74 -5.75
CA THR A 24 8.15 -3.84 -5.77
C THR A 24 9.33 -3.48 -6.67
N SER A 25 9.09 -2.86 -7.82
CA SER A 25 10.15 -2.38 -8.72
C SER A 25 11.02 -1.30 -8.07
N ALA A 26 10.44 -0.44 -7.23
CA ALA A 26 11.18 0.57 -6.48
C ALA A 26 12.18 -0.04 -5.48
N LEU A 27 11.93 -1.27 -5.00
CA LEU A 27 12.82 -1.99 -4.07
C LEU A 27 14.15 -2.42 -4.74
N VAL A 28 14.10 -2.75 -6.04
CA VAL A 28 15.25 -3.18 -6.86
C VAL A 28 16.24 -2.03 -7.13
N THR A 29 15.82 -0.79 -6.95
CA THR A 29 16.66 0.40 -7.19
C THR A 29 17.79 0.53 -6.14
N ARG A 30 18.98 0.98 -6.53
CA ARG A 30 20.19 1.15 -5.67
C ARG A 30 20.17 2.45 -4.82
N ARG A 31 18.99 2.98 -4.48
CA ARG A 31 18.82 4.23 -3.72
C ARG A 31 18.77 3.97 -2.20
N SER A 32 18.84 5.04 -1.41
CA SER A 32 18.81 5.00 0.05
C SER A 32 17.57 4.28 0.59
N VAL A 33 17.71 3.66 1.77
CA VAL A 33 16.66 2.88 2.43
C VAL A 33 15.38 3.71 2.63
N LEU A 34 15.53 4.99 2.96
CA LEU A 34 14.43 5.96 3.12
C LEU A 34 13.62 6.16 1.83
N PHE A 35 14.29 6.24 0.67
CA PHE A 35 13.62 6.39 -0.62
C PHE A 35 12.86 5.11 -1.04
N LYS A 36 13.43 3.95 -0.73
CA LYS A 36 12.77 2.65 -0.94
C LYS A 36 11.51 2.53 -0.09
N LEU A 37 11.60 2.89 1.19
CA LEU A 37 10.49 2.84 2.14
C LEU A 37 9.36 3.77 1.77
N HIS A 38 9.69 4.99 1.36
CA HIS A 38 8.67 5.94 0.92
C HIS A 38 7.92 5.41 -0.30
N SER A 39 8.64 4.91 -1.32
CA SER A 39 7.99 4.34 -2.51
C SER A 39 7.19 3.07 -2.18
N LEU A 40 7.69 2.22 -1.29
CA LEU A 40 7.00 1.00 -0.86
C LEU A 40 5.70 1.35 -0.11
N SER A 41 5.75 2.27 0.84
CA SER A 41 4.58 2.65 1.65
C SER A 41 3.53 3.41 0.83
N VAL A 42 3.94 4.29 -0.09
CA VAL A 42 3.02 4.96 -1.02
C VAL A 42 2.36 3.94 -1.95
N SER A 43 3.12 3.00 -2.50
CA SER A 43 2.57 1.93 -3.35
C SER A 43 1.58 1.05 -2.59
N ASP A 44 1.90 0.67 -1.36
CA ASP A 44 1.10 -0.26 -0.56
C ASP A 44 -0.20 0.39 -0.08
N THR A 45 -0.15 1.65 0.37
CA THR A 45 -1.35 2.41 0.78
C THR A 45 -2.25 2.75 -0.41
N LEU A 46 -1.68 3.27 -1.50
CA LEU A 46 -2.44 3.72 -2.66
C LEU A 46 -3.00 2.52 -3.46
N GLY A 47 -2.22 1.43 -3.55
CA GLY A 47 -2.66 0.16 -4.14
C GLY A 47 -3.78 -0.49 -3.34
N SER A 48 -3.64 -0.58 -2.01
CA SER A 48 -4.67 -1.16 -1.16
C SER A 48 -5.95 -0.33 -1.14
N ILE A 49 -5.86 1.01 -1.11
CA ILE A 49 -7.04 1.89 -1.19
C ILE A 49 -7.78 1.68 -2.52
N ALA A 50 -7.08 1.52 -3.64
CA ALA A 50 -7.70 1.25 -4.94
C ALA A 50 -8.44 -0.10 -4.98
N ILE A 51 -7.81 -1.17 -4.44
CA ILE A 51 -8.43 -2.50 -4.35
C ILE A 51 -9.68 -2.45 -3.46
N ILE A 52 -9.57 -1.79 -2.30
CA ILE A 52 -10.65 -1.66 -1.33
C ILE A 52 -11.80 -0.85 -1.91
N PHE A 53 -11.53 0.26 -2.59
CA PHE A 53 -12.55 1.05 -3.27
C PHE A 53 -13.28 0.23 -4.35
N GLY A 54 -12.54 -0.58 -5.11
CA GLY A 54 -13.10 -1.56 -6.04
C GLY A 54 -13.97 -2.61 -5.35
N LEU A 55 -13.57 -3.11 -4.17
CA LEU A 55 -14.37 -4.08 -3.40
C LEU A 55 -15.63 -3.45 -2.78
N VAL A 56 -15.56 -2.21 -2.30
CA VAL A 56 -16.73 -1.48 -1.73
C VAL A 56 -17.82 -1.32 -2.77
N LEU A 57 -17.45 -0.98 -4.02
CA LEU A 57 -18.41 -0.89 -5.13
C LEU A 57 -19.09 -2.22 -5.44
N LEU A 58 -18.38 -3.34 -5.24
CA LEU A 58 -18.87 -4.68 -5.57
C LEU A 58 -19.72 -5.30 -4.44
N ARG A 59 -19.32 -5.10 -3.18
CA ARG A 59 -19.92 -5.73 -1.99
C ARG A 59 -19.93 -4.75 -0.80
N PRO A 60 -20.85 -3.76 -0.79
CA PRO A 60 -20.90 -2.74 0.27
C PRO A 60 -21.22 -3.31 1.67
N LYS A 61 -21.73 -4.54 1.73
CA LYS A 61 -22.12 -5.22 2.97
C LYS A 61 -20.93 -5.61 3.87
N GLU A 62 -19.73 -5.73 3.32
CA GLU A 62 -18.50 -6.12 4.04
C GLU A 62 -17.59 -4.91 4.38
N LEU A 63 -18.13 -3.69 4.25
CA LEU A 63 -17.42 -2.43 4.56
C LEU A 63 -16.65 -2.41 5.90
N PRO A 64 -17.22 -2.83 7.05
CA PRO A 64 -16.49 -2.77 8.32
C PRO A 64 -15.23 -3.65 8.33
N LEU A 65 -15.27 -4.80 7.63
CA LEU A 65 -14.12 -5.69 7.50
C LEU A 65 -13.02 -5.05 6.64
N LEU A 66 -13.43 -4.33 5.59
CA LEU A 66 -12.53 -3.60 4.71
C LEU A 66 -11.85 -2.42 5.41
N ILE A 67 -12.58 -1.68 6.25
CA ILE A 67 -12.02 -0.60 7.07
C ILE A 67 -10.98 -1.14 8.05
N LEU A 68 -11.27 -2.29 8.69
CA LEU A 68 -10.31 -2.95 9.57
C LEU A 68 -9.02 -3.31 8.84
N ALA A 69 -9.10 -3.76 7.58
CA ALA A 69 -7.94 -4.04 6.75
C ALA A 69 -7.11 -2.77 6.47
N ILE A 70 -7.74 -1.63 6.16
CA ILE A 70 -7.02 -0.35 5.96
C ILE A 70 -6.27 0.06 7.23
N ILE A 71 -6.94 -0.01 8.39
CA ILE A 71 -6.37 0.39 9.67
C ILE A 71 -5.17 -0.51 10.01
N SER A 72 -5.31 -1.82 9.84
CA SER A 72 -4.22 -2.77 10.06
C SER A 72 -3.04 -2.49 9.12
N LEU A 73 -3.30 -2.22 7.85
CA LEU A 73 -2.29 -1.88 6.85
C LEU A 73 -1.57 -0.56 7.19
N ALA A 74 -2.30 0.46 7.63
CA ALA A 74 -1.73 1.75 8.01
C ALA A 74 -0.83 1.64 9.25
N LEU A 75 -1.27 0.87 10.26
CA LEU A 75 -0.46 0.59 11.46
C LEU A 75 0.80 -0.19 11.11
N TRP A 76 0.70 -1.17 10.21
CA TRP A 76 1.86 -1.95 9.77
C TRP A 76 2.86 -1.10 8.97
N ASN A 77 2.38 -0.32 7.99
CA ASN A 77 3.23 0.54 7.16
C ASN A 77 4.04 1.56 7.99
N THR A 78 3.43 2.14 9.01
CA THR A 78 4.09 3.10 9.90
C THR A 78 5.14 2.44 10.80
N MET A 79 4.82 1.28 11.39
CA MET A 79 5.78 0.51 12.20
C MET A 79 6.99 0.03 11.37
N LEU A 80 6.75 -0.46 10.16
CA LEU A 80 7.80 -0.92 9.25
C LEU A 80 8.76 0.24 8.88
N CYS A 81 8.21 1.41 8.54
CA CYS A 81 9.02 2.60 8.24
C CYS A 81 9.86 3.05 9.45
N TYR A 82 9.27 3.06 10.64
CA TYR A 82 9.96 3.45 11.87
C TYR A 82 11.14 2.53 12.21
N VAL A 83 10.92 1.21 12.20
CA VAL A 83 11.97 0.23 12.53
C VAL A 83 13.15 0.34 11.56
N LEU A 84 12.87 0.50 10.26
CA LEU A 84 13.94 0.62 9.28
C LEU A 84 14.68 1.97 9.35
N ALA A 85 13.98 3.07 9.65
CA ALA A 85 14.62 4.35 9.90
C ALA A 85 15.55 4.28 11.14
N TYR A 86 15.10 3.57 12.18
CA TYR A 86 15.89 3.34 13.39
C TYR A 86 17.14 2.48 13.11
N CYS A 87 16.99 1.34 12.42
CA CYS A 87 18.11 0.48 12.04
C CYS A 87 19.10 1.15 11.09
N SER A 88 18.65 2.03 10.20
CA SER A 88 19.54 2.77 9.29
C SER A 88 20.29 3.91 9.99
N SER A 89 19.73 4.49 11.04
CA SER A 89 20.33 5.64 11.75
C SER A 89 21.35 5.19 12.82
N SER A 90 21.20 3.98 13.37
CA SER A 90 22.12 3.43 14.36
C SER A 90 23.53 3.14 13.80
N THR A 91 23.67 2.95 12.48
CA THR A 91 24.98 2.83 11.82
C THR A 91 25.81 4.11 11.88
N THR A 92 25.21 5.29 12.06
CA THR A 92 25.94 6.57 12.12
C THR A 92 26.36 6.94 13.55
N ARG A 93 25.97 6.15 14.58
CA ARG A 93 26.40 6.38 15.98
C ARG A 93 27.61 5.52 16.35
N LYS A 94 28.68 5.65 15.56
CA LYS A 94 30.05 5.29 15.93
C LYS A 94 31.00 6.46 15.62
N ARG A 95 30.90 7.53 16.39
CA ARG A 95 32.03 8.34 16.86
C ARG A 95 31.58 9.26 17.98
#